data_AF-A0A3R0UE96-F1
#
_entry.id   AF-A0A3R0UE96-F1
#
_cell.length_a   1.000
_cell.length_b   1.000
_cell.length_c   1.000
_cell.angle_alpha   90.00
_cell.angle_beta   90.00
_cell.angle_gamma   90.00
#
_symmetry.space_group_name_H-M   'P 1'
#
loop_
_entity.id
_entity.type
_entity.pdbx_description
1 polymer ?
#
loop_
_entity_poly.entity_id
_entity_poly.type
_entity_poly.pdbx_seq_one_letter_code
_entity_poly.pdbx_strand_id
1 'polypeptide(L)'
;MEKELNKKQSELLKSITHESLINIIHDLIQDNKQARTTLINGYLLSASDALKAIEKEYNRRAKSKHFYDYYEADAFYDELTRSIAQPLEKIAGALPEEVERLSVKIMLEFEKFSENSDTSSGSWMDYYCVLLDTWMKSLAAQKNSDPVFIAQKVFNFIVNEVYFGCSIFKKYRTLLGADVLRKIRDMYYQKKRSREALDISIIIKDNDFLSEALKKGEFCRPEHYFDYARLLMEEVRPGEAIELLLYMERVSDKQYSDKSTWDELFITALIEDGRDEEAREKSVAAFSFQCDTRFYRLHTKASRKEDDNVQVFINIAKEKGMDSYICFTSDVGRFDLVNDCITDSSKEELTRSLAYLTNSFIRTLSSTLYKHGYALAATLLRRLLVEDAINQAKSKYYSYAASDMKKAIDYSEDLEEGPQFLGTESYLRTLYEQHKRKTSLWPLMAEKIQGLSVGKDGICYKRSQA
;
A
#
# COMPACT_ATOMS: atom_id res chain seq x y z
N MET A 1 -34.64 15.22 -0.03
CA MET A 1 -33.86 15.83 -1.12
C MET A 1 -33.25 17.11 -0.55
N GLU A 2 -32.04 17.03 0.00
CA GLU A 2 -31.32 18.23 0.47
C GLU A 2 -30.95 19.07 -0.77
N LYS A 3 -31.36 20.34 -0.78
CA LYS A 3 -30.95 21.28 -1.83
C LYS A 3 -29.54 21.74 -1.51
N GLU A 4 -28.55 21.17 -2.18
CA GLU A 4 -27.18 21.70 -2.16
C GLU A 4 -27.12 23.05 -2.88
N LEU A 5 -26.17 23.90 -2.48
CA LEU A 5 -25.92 25.20 -3.11
C LEU A 5 -25.36 25.00 -4.53
N ASN A 6 -25.92 25.69 -5.52
CA ASN A 6 -25.36 25.68 -6.86
C ASN A 6 -24.05 26.50 -6.93
N LYS A 7 -23.26 26.29 -7.99
CA LYS A 7 -21.93 26.92 -8.16
C LYS A 7 -21.95 28.44 -7.98
N LYS A 8 -22.95 29.14 -8.55
CA LYS A 8 -23.08 30.60 -8.44
C LYS A 8 -23.39 31.04 -7.01
N GLN A 9 -24.23 30.30 -6.30
CA GLN A 9 -24.56 30.60 -4.90
C GLN A 9 -23.35 30.40 -3.99
N SER A 10 -22.56 29.35 -4.22
CA SER A 10 -21.32 29.10 -3.49
C SER A 10 -20.24 30.17 -3.75
N GLU A 11 -20.11 30.65 -4.98
CA GLU A 11 -19.21 31.77 -5.32
C GLU A 11 -19.65 33.08 -4.67
N LEU A 12 -20.96 33.36 -4.65
CA LEU A 12 -21.51 34.54 -3.98
C LEU A 12 -21.23 34.50 -2.47
N LEU A 13 -21.51 33.37 -1.80
CA LEU A 13 -21.26 33.20 -0.36
C LEU A 13 -19.79 33.45 0.00
N LYS A 14 -18.85 33.00 -0.84
CA LYS A 14 -17.40 33.22 -0.66
C LYS A 14 -16.97 34.68 -0.83
N SER A 15 -17.74 35.48 -1.55
CA SER A 15 -17.45 36.90 -1.82
C SER A 15 -18.01 37.87 -0.76
N ILE A 16 -18.83 37.38 0.17
CA ILE A 16 -19.45 38.18 1.24
C ILE A 16 -18.38 38.63 2.24
N THR A 17 -18.44 39.90 2.66
CA THR A 17 -17.53 40.44 3.67
C THR A 17 -17.78 39.82 5.05
N HIS A 18 -16.77 39.80 5.91
CA HIS A 18 -16.90 39.23 7.26
C HIS A 18 -18.05 39.84 8.07
N GLU A 19 -18.19 41.17 8.03
CA GLU A 19 -19.24 41.91 8.74
C GLU A 19 -20.64 41.58 8.20
N SER A 20 -20.80 41.52 6.88
CA SER A 20 -22.06 41.09 6.26
C SER A 20 -22.40 39.64 6.59
N LEU A 21 -21.42 38.75 6.66
CA LEU A 21 -21.63 37.35 7.03
C LEU A 21 -22.10 37.20 8.48
N ILE A 22 -21.54 37.98 9.40
CA ILE A 22 -21.96 38.01 10.81
C ILE A 22 -23.42 38.49 10.92
N ASN A 23 -23.79 39.55 10.20
CA ASN A 23 -25.18 40.04 10.20
C ASN A 23 -26.15 38.99 9.65
N ILE A 24 -25.80 38.31 8.55
CA ILE A 24 -26.59 37.20 8.00
C ILE A 24 -26.75 36.07 9.04
N ILE A 25 -25.70 35.73 9.78
CA ILE A 25 -25.79 34.71 10.84
C ILE A 25 -26.72 35.18 11.95
N HIS A 26 -26.63 36.44 12.40
CA HIS A 26 -27.52 37.01 13.41
C HIS A 26 -28.98 36.97 12.98
N ASP A 27 -29.29 37.36 11.74
CA ASP A 27 -30.64 37.32 11.20
C ASP A 27 -31.15 35.88 11.12
N LEU A 28 -30.32 34.94 10.66
CA LEU A 28 -30.69 33.52 10.57
C LEU A 28 -31.03 32.92 11.95
N ILE A 29 -30.27 33.23 13.00
CA ILE A 29 -30.49 32.63 14.32
C ILE A 29 -31.63 33.26 15.12
N GLN A 30 -32.14 34.44 14.74
CA GLN A 30 -33.27 35.06 15.42
C GLN A 30 -34.52 34.18 15.29
N ASP A 31 -34.85 33.78 14.08
CA ASP A 31 -36.11 33.07 13.77
C ASP A 31 -35.91 31.58 13.47
N ASN A 32 -34.67 31.10 13.27
CA ASN A 32 -34.39 29.70 13.04
C ASN A 32 -33.80 29.02 14.29
N LYS A 33 -34.66 28.33 15.05
CA LYS A 33 -34.26 27.56 16.24
C LYS A 33 -33.16 26.54 15.94
N GLN A 34 -33.22 25.88 14.78
CA GLN A 34 -32.22 24.89 14.38
C GLN A 34 -30.87 25.56 14.13
N ALA A 35 -30.83 26.64 13.33
CA ALA A 35 -29.61 27.41 13.07
C ALA A 35 -28.99 27.95 14.37
N ARG A 36 -29.81 28.50 15.28
CA ARG A 36 -29.36 28.97 16.60
C ARG A 36 -28.73 27.85 17.42
N THR A 37 -29.38 26.69 17.45
CA THR A 37 -28.88 25.52 18.19
C THR A 37 -27.57 25.00 17.60
N THR A 38 -27.46 24.95 16.27
CA THR A 38 -26.24 24.57 15.56
C THR A 38 -25.10 25.55 15.82
N LEU A 39 -25.37 26.86 15.81
CA LEU A 39 -24.37 27.88 16.10
C LEU A 39 -23.86 27.76 17.54
N ILE A 40 -24.77 27.67 18.52
CA ILE A 40 -24.41 27.55 19.93
C ILE A 40 -23.58 26.29 20.15
N ASN A 41 -24.14 25.12 19.80
CA ASN A 41 -23.52 23.83 20.11
C ASN A 41 -22.26 23.54 19.29
N GLY A 42 -22.17 24.10 18.08
CA GLY A 42 -21.05 23.87 17.17
C GLY A 42 -19.90 24.85 17.30
N TYR A 43 -20.17 26.10 17.71
CA TYR A 43 -19.20 27.19 17.57
C TYR A 43 -19.07 28.12 18.78
N LEU A 44 -20.06 28.19 19.68
CA LEU A 44 -20.06 29.16 20.78
C LEU A 44 -19.98 28.53 22.18
N LEU A 45 -19.85 27.21 22.29
CA LEU A 45 -19.62 26.56 23.59
C LEU A 45 -18.21 26.86 24.11
N SER A 46 -18.11 27.11 25.42
CA SER A 46 -16.82 27.05 26.11
C SER A 46 -16.25 25.64 25.99
N ALA A 47 -14.93 25.46 26.12
CA ALA A 47 -14.32 24.13 26.05
C ALA A 47 -14.93 23.16 27.10
N SER A 48 -15.29 23.66 28.28
CA SER A 48 -15.92 22.84 29.34
C SER A 48 -17.35 22.43 28.99
N ASP A 49 -18.13 23.32 28.39
CA ASP A 49 -19.50 23.00 27.98
C ASP A 49 -19.52 22.08 26.76
N ALA A 50 -18.59 22.27 25.83
CA ALA A 50 -18.38 21.37 24.70
C ALA A 50 -18.04 19.97 25.19
N LEU A 51 -17.12 19.82 26.14
CA LEU A 51 -16.77 18.53 26.74
C LEU A 51 -18.00 17.83 27.34
N LYS A 52 -18.80 18.55 28.15
CA LYS A 52 -20.03 17.99 28.75
C LYS A 52 -21.05 17.56 27.68
N ALA A 53 -21.18 18.34 26.60
CA ALA A 53 -22.06 18.01 25.49
C ALA A 53 -21.59 16.74 24.77
N ILE A 54 -20.29 16.61 24.49
CA ILE A 54 -19.68 15.43 23.86
C ILE A 54 -19.88 14.20 24.76
N GLU A 55 -19.58 14.30 26.04
CA GLU A 55 -19.75 13.18 26.98
C GLU A 55 -21.23 12.75 27.08
N LYS A 56 -22.17 13.71 27.10
CA LYS A 56 -23.60 13.41 27.09
C LYS A 56 -24.01 12.69 25.80
N GLU A 57 -23.52 13.14 24.66
CA GLU A 57 -23.83 12.53 23.36
C GLU A 57 -23.24 11.12 23.27
N TYR A 58 -21.99 10.92 23.66
CA TYR A 58 -21.38 9.60 23.74
C TYR A 58 -22.19 8.65 24.64
N ASN A 59 -22.52 9.07 25.86
CA ASN A 59 -23.30 8.26 26.79
C ASN A 59 -24.71 7.92 26.25
N ARG A 60 -25.30 8.80 25.42
CA ARG A 60 -26.57 8.54 24.75
C ARG A 60 -26.41 7.46 23.69
N ARG A 61 -25.36 7.55 22.86
CA ARG A 61 -25.06 6.57 21.81
C ARG A 61 -24.70 5.20 22.39
N ALA A 62 -23.87 5.18 23.43
CA ALA A 62 -23.42 3.95 24.09
C ALA A 62 -24.55 3.16 24.79
N LYS A 63 -25.66 3.82 25.11
CA LYS A 63 -26.87 3.18 25.68
C LYS A 63 -27.85 2.69 24.61
N SER A 64 -27.62 3.04 23.35
CA SER A 64 -28.48 2.58 22.26
C SER A 64 -28.40 1.05 22.14
N LYS A 65 -29.56 0.41 21.97
CA LYS A 65 -29.67 -1.02 21.66
C LYS A 65 -29.99 -1.28 20.18
N HIS A 66 -29.99 -0.22 19.38
CA HIS A 66 -30.24 -0.34 17.95
C HIS A 66 -29.03 -1.02 17.30
N PHE A 67 -29.32 -2.05 16.50
CA PHE A 67 -28.33 -2.72 15.68
C PHE A 67 -28.23 -1.98 14.34
N TYR A 68 -27.01 -1.56 13.97
CA TYR A 68 -26.73 -0.91 12.70
C TYR A 68 -26.25 -1.95 11.69
N ASP A 69 -26.98 -2.09 10.58
CA ASP A 69 -26.55 -2.97 9.48
C ASP A 69 -25.34 -2.40 8.73
N TYR A 70 -24.85 -3.12 7.71
CA TYR A 70 -23.65 -2.75 6.95
C TYR A 70 -23.64 -1.28 6.46
N TYR A 71 -24.75 -0.78 5.89
CA TYR A 71 -24.79 0.58 5.35
C TYR A 71 -25.05 1.62 6.44
N GLU A 72 -25.85 1.25 7.44
CA GLU A 72 -26.15 2.10 8.58
C GLU A 72 -24.92 2.30 9.48
N ALA A 73 -24.07 1.30 9.61
CA ALA A 73 -22.84 1.34 10.40
C ALA A 73 -21.86 2.39 9.87
N ASP A 74 -21.69 2.49 8.55
CA ASP A 74 -20.83 3.51 7.92
C ASP A 74 -21.31 4.92 8.26
N ALA A 75 -22.59 5.20 8.03
CA ALA A 75 -23.18 6.49 8.36
C ALA A 75 -23.12 6.80 9.87
N PHE A 76 -23.25 5.77 10.71
CA PHE A 76 -23.14 5.88 12.15
C PHE A 76 -21.73 6.26 12.60
N TYR A 77 -20.68 5.58 12.15
CA TYR A 77 -19.30 5.93 12.52
C TYR A 77 -18.85 7.29 11.94
N ASP A 78 -19.34 7.67 10.76
CA ASP A 78 -19.17 9.02 10.22
C ASP A 78 -19.84 10.09 11.09
N GLU A 79 -21.03 9.79 11.63
CA GLU A 79 -21.71 10.69 12.57
C GLU A 79 -20.94 10.78 13.89
N LEU A 80 -20.46 9.67 14.45
CA LEU A 80 -19.65 9.67 15.68
C LEU A 80 -18.36 10.45 15.50
N THR A 81 -17.72 10.33 14.34
CA THR A 81 -16.51 11.11 14.02
C THR A 81 -16.79 12.61 14.05
N ARG A 82 -17.89 13.05 13.41
CA ARG A 82 -18.26 14.48 13.35
C ARG A 82 -18.81 15.04 14.66
N SER A 83 -19.51 14.23 15.45
CA SER A 83 -20.23 14.68 16.66
C SER A 83 -19.47 14.46 17.95
N ILE A 84 -18.49 13.55 17.98
CA ILE A 84 -17.72 13.19 19.18
C ILE A 84 -16.23 13.41 18.93
N ALA A 85 -15.61 12.69 18.01
CA ALA A 85 -14.15 12.65 17.90
C ALA A 85 -13.55 13.99 17.46
N GLN A 86 -14.05 14.61 16.39
CA GLN A 86 -13.55 15.91 15.91
C GLN A 86 -13.81 17.06 16.89
N PRO A 87 -15.00 17.19 17.52
CA PRO A 87 -15.20 18.18 18.57
C PRO A 87 -14.25 18.00 19.76
N LEU A 88 -13.96 16.74 20.13
CA LEU A 88 -13.05 16.42 21.22
C LEU A 88 -11.60 16.85 20.89
N GLU A 89 -11.17 16.63 19.65
CA GLU A 89 -9.88 17.10 19.13
C GLU A 89 -9.73 18.63 19.26
N LYS A 90 -10.77 19.38 18.89
CA LYS A 90 -10.75 20.86 18.93
C LYS A 90 -10.50 21.43 20.32
N ILE A 91 -10.95 20.73 21.36
CA ILE A 91 -10.80 21.19 22.75
C ILE A 91 -9.60 20.57 23.48
N ALA A 92 -8.86 19.65 22.84
CA ALA A 92 -7.73 18.93 23.42
C ALA A 92 -6.61 19.85 23.95
N GLY A 93 -6.37 20.98 23.29
CA GLY A 93 -5.37 21.95 23.76
C GLY A 93 -5.82 22.80 24.95
N ALA A 94 -7.13 22.95 25.15
CA ALA A 94 -7.70 23.79 26.21
C ALA A 94 -7.98 23.00 27.50
N LEU A 95 -8.36 21.73 27.39
CA LEU A 95 -8.68 20.84 28.51
C LEU A 95 -7.98 19.48 28.34
N PRO A 96 -6.64 19.44 28.35
CA PRO A 96 -5.91 18.26 27.92
C PRO A 96 -6.10 17.04 28.83
N GLU A 97 -6.21 17.22 30.15
CA GLU A 97 -6.44 16.12 31.09
C GLU A 97 -7.85 15.53 30.97
N GLU A 98 -8.87 16.39 30.83
CA GLU A 98 -10.25 15.95 30.66
C GLU A 98 -10.46 15.22 29.34
N VAL A 99 -9.91 15.77 28.26
CA VAL A 99 -10.00 15.15 26.94
C VAL A 99 -9.28 13.81 26.92
N GLU A 100 -8.09 13.72 27.50
CA GLU A 100 -7.37 12.46 27.66
C GLU A 100 -8.22 11.40 28.35
N ARG A 101 -8.80 11.72 29.51
CA ARG A 101 -9.66 10.79 30.26
C ARG A 101 -10.87 10.33 29.45
N LEU A 102 -11.53 11.25 28.74
CA LEU A 102 -12.72 10.90 27.95
C LEU A 102 -12.35 10.05 26.73
N SER A 103 -11.29 10.39 26.00
CA SER A 103 -10.81 9.58 24.87
C SER A 103 -10.47 8.15 25.30
N VAL A 104 -9.71 7.98 26.39
CA VAL A 104 -9.35 6.66 26.93
C VAL A 104 -10.60 5.87 27.31
N LYS A 105 -11.56 6.50 28.00
CA LYS A 105 -12.83 5.85 28.36
C LYS A 105 -13.57 5.34 27.11
N ILE A 106 -13.71 6.18 26.09
CA ILE A 106 -14.41 5.82 24.85
C ILE A 106 -13.70 4.64 24.17
N MET A 107 -12.37 4.67 24.07
CA MET A 107 -11.61 3.60 23.43
C MET A 107 -11.65 2.28 24.21
N LEU A 108 -11.61 2.31 25.55
CA LEU A 108 -11.74 1.10 26.39
C LEU A 108 -13.15 0.48 26.31
N GLU A 109 -14.18 1.29 26.11
CA GLU A 109 -15.56 0.84 25.96
C GLU A 109 -15.90 0.45 24.51
N PHE A 110 -14.98 0.64 23.56
CA PHE A 110 -15.25 0.56 22.12
C PHE A 110 -15.70 -0.82 21.65
N GLU A 111 -15.04 -1.90 22.09
CA GLU A 111 -15.44 -3.28 21.76
C GLU A 111 -16.94 -3.50 22.05
N LYS A 112 -17.34 -3.23 23.29
CA LYS A 112 -18.73 -3.34 23.73
C LYS A 112 -19.66 -2.38 22.98
N PHE A 113 -19.19 -1.18 22.68
CA PHE A 113 -19.96 -0.19 21.93
C PHE A 113 -20.24 -0.66 20.50
N SER A 114 -19.28 -1.36 19.89
CA SER A 114 -19.35 -1.83 18.50
C SER A 114 -20.13 -3.14 18.30
N GLU A 115 -20.44 -3.89 19.36
CA GLU A 115 -21.18 -5.16 19.30
C GLU A 115 -22.54 -5.06 18.58
N ASN A 116 -23.16 -3.89 18.60
CA ASN A 116 -24.43 -3.62 17.93
C ASN A 116 -24.25 -3.02 16.52
N SER A 117 -23.12 -3.24 15.85
CA SER A 117 -22.86 -2.71 14.50
C SER A 117 -22.17 -3.76 13.64
N ASP A 118 -22.55 -3.85 12.37
CA ASP A 118 -21.77 -4.60 11.39
C ASP A 118 -20.48 -3.83 11.06
N THR A 119 -19.36 -4.26 11.61
CA THR A 119 -18.04 -3.63 11.45
C THR A 119 -17.26 -4.14 10.23
N SER A 120 -17.88 -4.97 9.37
CA SER A 120 -17.23 -5.62 8.23
C SER A 120 -16.72 -4.65 7.16
N SER A 121 -17.26 -3.43 7.07
CA SER A 121 -16.79 -2.40 6.15
C SER A 121 -15.45 -1.77 6.57
N GLY A 122 -15.13 -1.81 7.88
CA GLY A 122 -13.96 -1.15 8.45
C GLY A 122 -14.12 0.35 8.71
N SER A 123 -15.29 0.97 8.45
CA SER A 123 -15.53 2.41 8.66
C SER A 123 -15.28 2.89 10.10
N TRP A 124 -15.48 2.00 11.06
CA TRP A 124 -15.19 2.25 12.46
C TRP A 124 -13.72 2.63 12.73
N MET A 125 -12.78 2.18 11.88
CA MET A 125 -11.36 2.45 12.03
C MET A 125 -11.07 3.95 11.91
N ASP A 126 -11.79 4.68 11.05
CA ASP A 126 -11.61 6.12 10.88
C ASP A 126 -12.00 6.87 12.16
N TYR A 127 -13.15 6.52 12.74
CA TYR A 127 -13.59 7.06 14.02
C TYR A 127 -12.57 6.79 15.14
N TYR A 128 -12.14 5.53 15.25
CA TYR A 128 -11.18 5.11 16.27
C TYR A 128 -9.80 5.77 16.09
N CYS A 129 -9.34 5.96 14.84
CA CYS A 129 -8.11 6.67 14.53
C CYS A 129 -8.15 8.15 14.95
N VAL A 130 -9.27 8.84 14.75
CA VAL A 130 -9.43 10.24 15.20
C VAL A 130 -9.42 10.32 16.73
N LEU A 131 -10.03 9.36 17.43
CA LEU A 131 -9.97 9.28 18.89
C LEU A 131 -8.55 9.04 19.42
N LEU A 132 -7.82 8.09 18.81
CA LEU A 132 -6.42 7.82 19.14
C LEU A 132 -5.55 9.07 18.93
N ASP A 133 -5.75 9.77 17.81
CA ASP A 133 -5.02 11.01 17.51
C ASP A 133 -5.34 12.12 18.50
N THR A 134 -6.62 12.27 18.86
CA THR A 134 -7.09 13.20 19.90
C THR A 134 -6.47 12.89 21.27
N TRP A 135 -6.43 11.61 21.65
CA TRP A 135 -5.80 11.18 22.90
C TRP A 135 -4.30 11.48 22.94
N MET A 136 -3.58 11.18 21.86
CA MET A 136 -2.15 11.46 21.77
C MET A 136 -1.86 12.97 21.82
N LYS A 137 -2.68 13.78 21.14
CA LYS A 137 -2.59 15.25 21.19
C LYS A 137 -2.88 15.82 22.57
N SER A 138 -3.88 15.28 23.27
CA SER A 138 -4.21 15.74 24.63
C SER A 138 -3.13 15.38 25.63
N LEU A 139 -2.52 14.19 25.54
CA LEU A 139 -1.34 13.82 26.33
C LEU A 139 -0.16 14.78 26.09
N ALA A 140 0.16 15.08 24.83
CA ALA A 140 1.25 15.99 24.50
C ALA A 140 0.99 17.45 24.89
N ALA A 141 -0.28 17.85 24.98
CA ALA A 141 -0.66 19.17 25.47
C ALA A 141 -0.47 19.34 26.99
N GLN A 142 -0.29 18.25 27.76
CA GLN A 142 0.03 18.28 29.20
C GLN A 142 1.52 18.66 29.45
N LYS A 143 1.99 19.77 28.88
CA LYS A 143 3.41 20.17 28.77
C LYS A 143 4.19 20.26 30.08
N ASN A 144 3.51 20.42 31.21
CA ASN A 144 4.14 20.52 32.54
C ASN A 144 4.22 19.17 33.27
N SER A 145 3.75 18.09 32.66
CA SER A 145 3.79 16.75 33.25
C SER A 145 5.17 16.12 33.10
N ASP A 146 5.58 15.37 34.13
CA ASP A 146 6.76 14.51 34.09
C ASP A 146 6.64 13.47 32.95
N PRO A 147 7.67 13.31 32.08
CA PRO A 147 7.70 12.27 31.06
C PRO A 147 7.37 10.86 31.57
N VAL A 148 7.75 10.51 32.80
CA VAL A 148 7.41 9.20 33.40
C VAL A 148 5.91 9.07 33.61
N PHE A 149 5.25 10.15 34.04
CA PHE A 149 3.81 10.17 34.26
C PHE A 149 3.03 10.00 32.97
N ILE A 150 3.41 10.73 31.91
CA ILE A 150 2.81 10.58 30.57
C ILE A 150 3.06 9.18 30.02
N ALA A 151 4.29 8.67 30.15
CA ALA A 151 4.63 7.31 29.73
C ALA A 151 3.77 6.25 30.42
N GLN A 152 3.52 6.41 31.74
CA GLN A 152 2.70 5.46 32.49
C GLN A 152 1.25 5.44 32.01
N LYS A 153 0.66 6.61 31.71
CA LYS A 153 -0.70 6.69 31.13
C LYS A 153 -0.78 5.95 29.80
N VAL A 154 0.16 6.22 28.90
CA VAL A 154 0.24 5.58 27.58
C VAL A 154 0.42 4.07 27.72
N PHE A 155 1.38 3.64 28.53
CA PHE A 155 1.70 2.23 28.72
C PHE A 155 0.53 1.44 29.29
N ASN A 156 -0.17 1.98 30.29
CA ASN A 156 -1.30 1.31 30.94
C ASN A 156 -2.45 1.02 29.97
N PHE A 157 -2.64 1.88 28.98
CA PHE A 157 -3.63 1.67 27.93
C PHE A 157 -3.12 0.67 26.88
N ILE A 158 -1.97 0.97 26.26
CA ILE A 158 -1.47 0.24 25.07
C ILE A 158 -1.11 -1.21 25.38
N VAL A 159 -0.67 -1.52 26.61
CA VAL A 159 -0.24 -2.88 26.97
C VAL A 159 -1.33 -3.94 26.79
N ASN A 160 -2.61 -3.53 26.82
CA ASN A 160 -3.80 -4.36 26.66
C ASN A 160 -4.57 -4.06 25.35
N GLU A 161 -4.06 -3.17 24.51
CA GLU A 161 -4.74 -2.77 23.29
C GLU A 161 -4.58 -3.85 22.20
N VAL A 162 -5.68 -4.13 21.49
CA VAL A 162 -5.77 -5.23 20.51
C VAL A 162 -5.75 -4.72 19.07
N TYR A 163 -6.14 -3.47 18.83
CA TYR A 163 -6.23 -2.91 17.48
C TYR A 163 -4.89 -2.45 16.93
N PHE A 164 -3.93 -2.12 17.79
CA PHE A 164 -2.64 -1.60 17.36
C PHE A 164 -1.50 -1.95 18.33
N GLY A 165 -0.27 -1.97 17.82
CA GLY A 165 0.94 -2.23 18.59
C GLY A 165 1.86 -1.01 18.73
N CYS A 166 3.12 -1.24 19.09
CA CYS A 166 4.12 -0.17 19.25
C CYS A 166 4.43 0.61 17.95
N SER A 167 4.02 0.09 16.79
CA SER A 167 4.20 0.77 15.50
C SER A 167 3.53 2.15 15.43
N ILE A 168 2.48 2.40 16.22
CA ILE A 168 1.81 3.71 16.28
C ILE A 168 2.78 4.83 16.67
N PHE A 169 3.81 4.52 17.45
CA PHE A 169 4.76 5.53 17.92
C PHE A 169 5.59 6.11 16.78
N LYS A 170 5.67 5.45 15.60
CA LYS A 170 6.25 6.06 14.39
C LYS A 170 5.54 7.37 14.02
N LYS A 171 4.20 7.43 14.17
CA LYS A 171 3.39 8.63 13.91
C LYS A 171 3.56 9.67 15.02
N TYR A 172 3.61 9.24 16.28
CA TYR A 172 3.54 10.14 17.45
C TYR A 172 4.89 10.47 18.09
N ARG A 173 6.02 9.99 17.56
CA ARG A 173 7.36 10.21 18.14
C ARG A 173 7.71 11.66 18.36
N THR A 174 7.39 12.53 17.41
CA THR A 174 7.68 13.97 17.51
C THR A 174 6.74 14.65 18.48
N LEU A 175 5.50 14.15 18.59
CA LEU A 175 4.46 14.71 19.43
C LEU A 175 4.71 14.39 20.92
N LEU A 176 5.06 13.14 21.24
CA LEU A 176 5.32 12.69 22.61
C LEU A 176 6.75 12.99 23.08
N GLY A 177 7.71 13.05 22.15
CA GLY A 177 9.12 13.26 22.46
C GLY A 177 9.86 11.97 22.87
N ALA A 178 11.18 12.00 22.72
CA ALA A 178 12.04 10.85 22.98
C ALA A 178 12.05 10.42 24.46
N ASP A 179 11.93 11.36 25.40
CA ASP A 179 11.98 11.04 26.83
C ASP A 179 10.79 10.19 27.29
N VAL A 180 9.57 10.52 26.84
CA VAL A 180 8.37 9.71 27.10
C VAL A 180 8.52 8.33 26.50
N LEU A 181 8.94 8.25 25.22
CA LEU A 181 9.11 6.97 24.54
C LEU A 181 10.21 6.09 25.17
N ARG A 182 11.32 6.66 25.64
CA ARG A 182 12.34 5.92 26.43
C ARG A 182 11.72 5.32 27.68
N LYS A 183 10.88 6.05 28.41
CA LYS A 183 10.20 5.52 29.60
C LYS A 183 9.22 4.40 29.26
N ILE A 184 8.47 4.51 28.17
CA ILE A 184 7.59 3.44 27.70
C ILE A 184 8.41 2.19 27.33
N ARG A 185 9.52 2.35 26.60
CA ARG A 185 10.46 1.26 26.32
C ARG A 185 10.95 0.59 27.61
N ASP A 186 11.42 1.38 28.58
CA ASP A 186 11.94 0.84 29.84
C ASP A 186 10.87 0.04 30.60
N MET A 187 9.60 0.48 30.57
CA MET A 187 8.48 -0.27 31.14
C MET A 187 8.24 -1.62 30.43
N TYR A 188 8.29 -1.66 29.09
CA TYR A 188 8.21 -2.92 28.34
C TYR A 188 9.40 -3.84 28.69
N TYR A 189 10.61 -3.30 28.76
CA TYR A 189 11.81 -4.06 29.09
C TYR A 189 11.74 -4.66 30.51
N GLN A 190 11.31 -3.87 31.51
CA GLN A 190 11.07 -4.34 32.88
C GLN A 190 10.02 -5.46 32.96
N LYS A 191 9.01 -5.42 32.08
CA LYS A 191 7.98 -6.46 31.96
C LYS A 191 8.41 -7.67 31.12
N LYS A 192 9.69 -7.76 30.74
CA LYS A 192 10.26 -8.82 29.88
C LYS A 192 9.58 -8.93 28.51
N ARG A 193 9.05 -7.81 28.01
CA ARG A 193 8.50 -7.67 26.66
C ARG A 193 9.58 -7.10 25.73
N SER A 194 10.61 -7.90 25.47
CA SER A 194 11.82 -7.46 24.75
C SER A 194 11.52 -7.03 23.31
N ARG A 195 10.53 -7.64 22.66
CA ARG A 195 10.13 -7.28 21.29
C ARG A 195 9.68 -5.83 21.22
N GLU A 196 8.73 -5.45 22.06
CA GLU A 196 8.18 -4.09 22.10
C GLU A 196 9.24 -3.07 22.53
N ALA A 197 10.13 -3.45 23.46
CA ALA A 197 11.25 -2.61 23.84
C ALA A 197 12.21 -2.35 22.65
N LEU A 198 12.53 -3.38 21.85
CA LEU A 198 13.34 -3.22 20.64
C LEU A 198 12.63 -2.38 19.58
N ASP A 199 11.34 -2.64 19.33
CA ASP A 199 10.53 -1.89 18.36
C ASP A 199 10.52 -0.39 18.70
N ILE A 200 10.33 -0.02 19.97
CA ILE A 200 10.38 1.38 20.40
C ILE A 200 11.80 1.95 20.30
N SER A 201 12.83 1.16 20.64
CA SER A 201 14.24 1.60 20.56
C SER A 201 14.65 1.96 19.14
N ILE A 202 14.18 1.21 18.14
CA ILE A 202 14.33 1.54 16.72
C ILE A 202 13.63 2.86 16.38
N ILE A 203 12.39 3.07 16.86
CA ILE A 203 11.61 4.29 16.57
C ILE A 203 12.29 5.55 17.11
N ILE A 204 12.90 5.47 18.30
CA ILE A 204 13.58 6.58 18.95
C ILE A 204 15.08 6.66 18.66
N LYS A 205 15.60 5.73 17.84
CA LYS A 205 17.01 5.67 17.46
C LYS A 205 17.97 5.55 18.65
N ASP A 206 17.64 4.72 19.63
CA ASP A 206 18.50 4.51 20.81
C ASP A 206 19.52 3.39 20.57
N ASN A 207 20.64 3.74 19.94
CA ASN A 207 21.70 2.77 19.61
C ASN A 207 22.39 2.18 20.83
N ASP A 208 22.46 2.91 21.94
CA ASP A 208 23.08 2.40 23.17
C ASP A 208 22.27 1.22 23.71
N PHE A 209 20.94 1.38 23.76
CA PHE A 209 20.04 0.28 24.12
C PHE A 209 20.13 -0.89 23.12
N LEU A 210 20.12 -0.61 21.81
CA LEU A 210 20.18 -1.65 20.77
C LEU A 210 21.51 -2.42 20.81
N SER A 211 22.64 -1.74 21.00
CA SER A 211 23.95 -2.35 21.16
C SER A 211 24.01 -3.27 22.38
N GLU A 212 23.47 -2.82 23.51
CA GLU A 212 23.45 -3.61 24.74
C GLU A 212 22.52 -4.83 24.63
N ALA A 213 21.35 -4.65 24.03
CA ALA A 213 20.41 -5.74 23.78
C ALA A 213 20.99 -6.80 22.83
N LEU A 214 21.75 -6.38 21.81
CA LEU A 214 22.46 -7.29 20.90
C LEU A 214 23.50 -8.12 21.65
N LYS A 215 24.33 -7.50 22.50
CA LYS A 215 25.35 -8.20 23.31
C LYS A 215 24.74 -9.25 24.24
N LYS A 216 23.53 -9.00 24.74
CA LYS A 216 22.77 -9.93 25.59
C LYS A 216 22.02 -11.01 24.79
N GLY A 217 22.04 -10.96 23.46
CA GLY A 217 21.30 -11.89 22.61
C GLY A 217 19.78 -11.72 22.69
N GLU A 218 19.30 -10.50 22.97
CA GLU A 218 17.87 -10.22 23.18
C GLU A 218 17.09 -9.97 21.88
N PHE A 219 17.79 -9.89 20.74
CA PHE A 219 17.18 -9.73 19.41
C PHE A 219 16.41 -10.99 19.04
N CYS A 220 15.08 -10.88 19.01
CA CYS A 220 14.20 -12.04 18.88
C CYS A 220 13.64 -12.25 17.47
N ARG A 221 13.91 -11.33 16.53
CA ARG A 221 13.40 -11.42 15.15
C ARG A 221 14.39 -10.87 14.10
N PRO A 222 14.39 -11.39 12.87
CA PRO A 222 15.21 -10.88 11.76
C PRO A 222 15.01 -9.38 11.52
N GLU A 223 13.78 -8.88 11.63
CA GLU A 223 13.46 -7.48 11.37
C GLU A 223 14.20 -6.53 12.33
N HIS A 224 14.50 -6.96 13.55
CA HIS A 224 15.27 -6.16 14.51
C HIS A 224 16.71 -5.94 14.05
N TYR A 225 17.33 -6.97 13.46
CA TYR A 225 18.67 -6.83 12.87
C TYR A 225 18.63 -5.92 11.64
N PHE A 226 17.64 -6.08 10.78
CA PHE A 226 17.49 -5.28 9.57
C PHE A 226 17.24 -3.80 9.87
N ASP A 227 16.33 -3.51 10.80
CA ASP A 227 16.03 -2.13 11.20
C ASP A 227 17.22 -1.48 11.93
N TYR A 228 17.96 -2.26 12.74
CA TYR A 228 19.18 -1.75 13.37
C TYR A 228 20.31 -1.50 12.36
N ALA A 229 20.48 -2.38 11.36
CA ALA A 229 21.44 -2.17 10.27
C ALA A 229 21.11 -0.90 9.47
N ARG A 230 19.82 -0.66 9.16
CA ARG A 230 19.37 0.58 8.52
C ARG A 230 19.70 1.80 9.37
N LEU A 231 19.48 1.73 10.68
CA LEU A 231 19.79 2.82 11.59
C LEU A 231 21.30 3.13 11.64
N LEU A 232 22.15 2.10 11.69
CA LEU A 232 23.60 2.26 11.66
C LEU A 232 24.07 2.92 10.35
N MET A 233 23.50 2.53 9.21
CA MET A 233 23.76 3.19 7.92
C MET A 233 23.31 4.66 7.91
N GLU A 234 22.11 4.97 8.42
CA GLU A 234 21.61 6.35 8.55
C GLU A 234 22.53 7.24 9.42
N GLU A 235 23.25 6.65 10.37
CA GLU A 235 24.21 7.34 11.24
C GLU A 235 25.66 7.32 10.71
N VAL A 236 25.86 6.94 9.45
CA VAL A 236 27.18 6.88 8.81
C VAL A 236 28.12 5.90 9.54
N ARG A 237 27.57 4.78 10.02
CA ARG A 237 28.29 3.66 10.64
C ARG A 237 28.12 2.35 9.83
N PRO A 238 28.37 2.36 8.50
CA PRO A 238 28.12 1.19 7.65
C PRO A 238 29.01 -0.02 8.00
N GLY A 239 30.24 0.19 8.49
CA GLY A 239 31.09 -0.88 9.02
C GLY A 239 30.43 -1.68 10.15
N GLU A 240 29.76 -1.01 11.09
CA GLU A 240 29.03 -1.70 12.17
C GLU A 240 27.77 -2.41 11.65
N ALA A 241 27.11 -1.86 10.62
CA ALA A 241 26.00 -2.54 9.96
C ALA A 241 26.46 -3.84 9.28
N ILE A 242 27.63 -3.85 8.65
CA ILE A 242 28.25 -5.05 8.07
C ILE A 242 28.53 -6.09 9.18
N GLU A 243 29.14 -5.69 10.29
CA GLU A 243 29.42 -6.58 11.41
C GLU A 243 28.15 -7.19 12.00
N LEU A 244 27.10 -6.38 12.17
CA LEU A 244 25.79 -6.82 12.64
C LEU A 244 25.17 -7.87 11.71
N LEU A 245 25.19 -7.63 10.40
CA LEU A 245 24.61 -8.54 9.41
C LEU A 245 25.40 -9.86 9.31
N LEU A 246 26.72 -9.82 9.44
CA LEU A 246 27.57 -11.02 9.54
C LEU A 246 27.35 -11.77 10.85
N TYR A 247 27.16 -11.05 11.96
CA TYR A 247 26.81 -11.67 13.24
C TYR A 247 25.48 -12.42 13.13
N MET A 248 24.47 -11.76 12.56
CA MET A 248 23.17 -12.35 12.27
C MET A 248 23.34 -13.67 11.47
N GLU A 249 24.04 -13.66 10.34
CA GLU A 249 24.28 -14.85 9.52
C GLU A 249 24.91 -16.03 10.30
N ARG A 250 25.78 -15.75 11.29
CA ARG A 250 26.42 -16.78 12.12
C ARG A 250 25.51 -17.38 13.19
N VAL A 251 24.60 -16.58 13.76
CA VAL A 251 23.72 -17.02 14.86
C VAL A 251 22.39 -17.61 14.37
N SER A 252 22.05 -17.45 13.10
CA SER A 252 20.99 -18.24 12.48
C SER A 252 21.35 -19.72 12.38
N ASP A 253 20.66 -20.56 13.13
CA ASP A 253 20.62 -22.01 12.87
C ASP A 253 19.82 -22.36 11.60
N LYS A 254 19.17 -21.38 10.94
CA LYS A 254 18.34 -21.55 9.74
C LYS A 254 18.51 -20.37 8.80
N GLN A 255 18.54 -20.63 7.49
CA GLN A 255 18.30 -19.63 6.44
C GLN A 255 17.14 -18.73 6.87
N TYR A 256 17.42 -17.47 7.19
CA TYR A 256 16.36 -16.49 7.45
C TYR A 256 15.42 -16.43 6.24
N SER A 257 14.11 -16.28 6.48
CA SER A 257 13.10 -16.31 5.41
C SER A 257 13.28 -15.22 4.36
N ASP A 258 14.08 -14.18 4.65
CA ASP A 258 14.27 -13.03 3.78
C ASP A 258 15.76 -12.77 3.49
N LYS A 259 16.40 -13.73 2.82
CA LYS A 259 17.77 -13.61 2.31
C LYS A 259 17.92 -12.42 1.35
N SER A 260 16.86 -12.10 0.60
CA SER A 260 16.78 -10.94 -0.28
C SER A 260 17.04 -9.63 0.47
N THR A 261 16.31 -9.38 1.57
CA THR A 261 16.50 -8.18 2.39
C THR A 261 17.88 -8.15 3.05
N TRP A 262 18.39 -9.31 3.49
CA TRP A 262 19.75 -9.37 4.04
C TRP A 262 20.78 -8.98 2.97
N ASP A 263 20.71 -9.54 1.76
CA ASP A 263 21.66 -9.27 0.68
C ASP A 263 21.58 -7.79 0.26
N GLU A 264 20.37 -7.23 0.14
CA GLU A 264 20.16 -5.81 -0.16
C GLU A 264 20.81 -4.89 0.88
N LEU A 265 20.59 -5.15 2.17
CA LEU A 265 21.17 -4.34 3.24
C LEU A 265 22.69 -4.51 3.33
N PHE A 266 23.19 -5.74 3.18
CA PHE A 266 24.62 -6.04 3.24
C PHE A 266 25.38 -5.35 2.11
N ILE A 267 24.88 -5.47 0.87
CA ILE A 267 25.48 -4.81 -0.29
C ILE A 267 25.39 -3.29 -0.14
N THR A 268 24.27 -2.75 0.35
CA THR A 268 24.14 -1.31 0.59
C THR A 268 25.17 -0.81 1.61
N ALA A 269 25.35 -1.53 2.71
CA ALA A 269 26.34 -1.20 3.73
C ALA A 269 27.77 -1.26 3.16
N LEU A 270 28.11 -2.27 2.34
CA LEU A 270 29.41 -2.34 1.66
C LEU A 270 29.67 -1.13 0.75
N ILE A 271 28.67 -0.68 0.01
CA ILE A 271 28.78 0.52 -0.85
C ILE A 271 29.04 1.76 -0.01
N GLU A 272 28.30 1.94 1.09
CA GLU A 272 28.44 3.10 1.97
C GLU A 272 29.77 3.11 2.75
N ASP A 273 30.31 1.93 3.07
CA ASP A 273 31.63 1.75 3.67
C ASP A 273 32.79 1.94 2.66
N GLY A 274 32.47 2.02 1.35
CA GLY A 274 33.45 2.18 0.27
C GLY A 274 34.10 0.87 -0.20
N ARG A 275 33.55 -0.29 0.19
CA ARG A 275 33.97 -1.64 -0.23
C ARG A 275 33.30 -2.03 -1.55
N ASP A 276 33.50 -1.20 -2.57
CA ASP A 276 32.79 -1.28 -3.85
C ASP A 276 32.99 -2.61 -4.59
N GLU A 277 34.20 -3.18 -4.56
CA GLU A 277 34.48 -4.47 -5.24
C GLU A 277 33.68 -5.61 -4.63
N GLU A 278 33.70 -5.71 -3.30
CA GLU A 278 32.94 -6.73 -2.59
C GLU A 278 31.43 -6.54 -2.79
N ALA A 279 30.96 -5.29 -2.82
CA ALA A 279 29.57 -4.99 -3.14
C ALA A 279 29.18 -5.49 -4.55
N ARG A 280 30.05 -5.34 -5.55
CA ARG A 280 29.82 -5.86 -6.90
C ARG A 280 29.76 -7.38 -6.92
N GLU A 281 30.75 -8.05 -6.34
CA GLU A 281 30.79 -9.52 -6.27
C GLU A 281 29.54 -10.08 -5.58
N LYS A 282 29.15 -9.48 -4.45
CA LYS A 282 27.94 -9.87 -3.71
C LYS A 282 26.66 -9.59 -4.49
N SER A 283 26.60 -8.49 -5.25
CA SER A 283 25.46 -8.19 -6.12
C SER A 283 25.25 -9.24 -7.20
N VAL A 284 26.33 -9.67 -7.85
CA VAL A 284 26.28 -10.73 -8.87
C VAL A 284 25.85 -12.06 -8.24
N ALA A 285 26.39 -12.41 -7.07
CA ALA A 285 26.02 -13.62 -6.35
C ALA A 285 24.53 -13.62 -5.93
N ALA A 286 24.05 -12.50 -5.37
CA ALA A 286 22.66 -12.34 -4.97
C ALA A 286 21.70 -12.42 -6.17
N PHE A 287 22.05 -11.77 -7.29
CA PHE A 287 21.30 -11.86 -8.54
C PHE A 287 21.24 -13.27 -9.12
N SER A 288 22.33 -14.03 -9.01
CA SER A 288 22.41 -15.41 -9.49
C SER A 288 21.50 -16.34 -8.66
N PHE A 289 21.42 -16.09 -7.36
CA PHE A 289 20.49 -16.78 -6.48
C PHE A 289 19.04 -16.41 -6.79
N GLN A 290 18.74 -15.11 -6.85
CA GLN A 290 17.42 -14.54 -7.12
C GLN A 290 17.55 -13.41 -8.16
N CYS A 291 17.04 -13.65 -9.38
CA CYS A 291 17.07 -12.72 -10.52
C CYS A 291 16.20 -11.49 -10.30
N ASP A 292 16.56 -10.67 -9.31
CA ASP A 292 15.90 -9.44 -8.94
C ASP A 292 16.73 -8.24 -9.38
N THR A 293 16.15 -7.37 -10.19
CA THR A 293 16.79 -6.17 -10.74
C THR A 293 17.38 -5.26 -9.66
N ARG A 294 16.90 -5.32 -8.40
CA ARG A 294 17.49 -4.59 -7.27
C ARG A 294 19.00 -4.84 -7.14
N PHE A 295 19.48 -6.07 -7.34
CA PHE A 295 20.90 -6.39 -7.21
C PHE A 295 21.74 -5.82 -8.35
N TYR A 296 21.21 -5.76 -9.58
CA TYR A 296 21.86 -5.05 -10.68
C TYR A 296 21.97 -3.53 -10.39
N ARG A 297 20.92 -2.93 -9.80
CA ARG A 297 20.95 -1.52 -9.39
C ARG A 297 21.99 -1.24 -8.31
N LEU A 298 22.18 -2.17 -7.38
CA LEU A 298 23.24 -2.06 -6.37
C LEU A 298 24.64 -2.25 -6.98
N HIS A 299 24.81 -3.20 -7.89
CA HIS A 299 26.06 -3.38 -8.63
C HIS A 299 26.48 -2.11 -9.40
N THR A 300 25.54 -1.50 -10.11
CA THR A 300 25.78 -0.25 -10.86
C THR A 300 26.10 0.90 -9.91
N LYS A 301 25.41 1.02 -8.76
CA LYS A 301 25.73 1.99 -7.70
C LYS A 301 27.17 1.83 -7.19
N ALA A 302 27.63 0.60 -6.96
CA ALA A 302 28.99 0.30 -6.53
C ALA A 302 30.07 0.62 -7.59
N SER A 303 29.72 0.63 -8.87
CA SER A 303 30.67 0.82 -9.97
C SER A 303 31.13 2.27 -10.15
N ARG A 304 30.41 3.25 -9.56
CA ARG A 304 30.66 4.72 -9.59
C ARG A 304 30.80 5.39 -10.97
N LYS A 305 30.92 4.62 -12.05
CA LYS A 305 30.93 5.01 -13.47
C LYS A 305 29.87 4.19 -14.21
N GLU A 306 29.47 4.67 -15.40
CA GLU A 306 28.69 3.91 -16.38
C GLU A 306 29.52 2.75 -16.96
N ASP A 307 29.93 1.80 -16.11
CA ASP A 307 30.44 0.52 -16.56
C ASP A 307 29.23 -0.41 -16.75
N ASP A 308 28.74 -0.46 -17.99
CA ASP A 308 27.52 -1.21 -18.33
C ASP A 308 27.81 -2.72 -18.41
N ASN A 309 27.98 -3.34 -17.24
CA ASN A 309 28.09 -4.79 -17.09
C ASN A 309 26.73 -5.51 -17.20
N VAL A 310 25.70 -4.88 -17.81
CA VAL A 310 24.38 -5.49 -17.98
C VAL A 310 24.45 -6.84 -18.68
N GLN A 311 25.44 -7.05 -19.57
CA GLN A 311 25.59 -8.31 -20.30
C GLN A 311 25.83 -9.51 -19.39
N VAL A 312 26.56 -9.35 -18.28
CA VAL A 312 26.78 -10.42 -17.30
C VAL A 312 25.46 -10.84 -16.66
N PHE A 313 24.65 -9.86 -16.25
CA PHE A 313 23.35 -10.08 -15.64
C PHE A 313 22.33 -10.65 -16.65
N ILE A 314 22.37 -10.21 -17.91
CA ILE A 314 21.57 -10.78 -19.00
C ILE A 314 21.88 -12.27 -19.17
N ASN A 315 23.16 -12.65 -19.16
CA ASN A 315 23.57 -14.05 -19.29
C ASN A 315 23.08 -14.90 -18.11
N ILE A 316 23.23 -14.40 -16.89
CA ILE A 316 22.73 -15.09 -15.68
C ILE A 316 21.20 -15.26 -15.74
N ALA A 317 20.47 -14.21 -16.12
CA ALA A 317 19.02 -14.28 -16.25
C ALA A 317 18.59 -15.28 -17.33
N LYS A 318 19.33 -15.35 -18.44
CA LYS A 318 19.10 -16.31 -19.52
C LYS A 318 19.32 -17.76 -19.06
N GLU A 319 20.38 -18.01 -18.29
CA GLU A 319 20.66 -19.34 -17.72
C GLU A 319 19.61 -19.77 -16.69
N LYS A 320 19.01 -18.81 -15.97
CA LYS A 320 17.98 -19.08 -14.97
C LYS A 320 16.65 -19.53 -15.59
N GLY A 321 16.27 -18.92 -16.71
CA GLY A 321 15.03 -19.22 -17.41
C GLY A 321 14.49 -18.04 -18.20
N MET A 322 13.65 -18.32 -19.19
CA MET A 322 13.06 -17.30 -20.05
C MET A 322 12.20 -16.28 -19.29
N ASP A 323 11.51 -16.71 -18.23
CA ASP A 323 10.74 -15.82 -17.35
C ASP A 323 11.65 -14.81 -16.64
N SER A 324 12.76 -15.28 -16.06
CA SER A 324 13.77 -14.44 -15.42
C SER A 324 14.43 -13.49 -16.42
N TYR A 325 14.75 -13.99 -17.62
CA TYR A 325 15.29 -13.21 -18.72
C TYR A 325 14.35 -12.08 -19.15
N ILE A 326 13.07 -12.38 -19.41
CA ILE A 326 12.07 -11.39 -19.83
C ILE A 326 11.85 -10.35 -18.73
N CYS A 327 11.73 -10.76 -17.47
CA CYS A 327 11.56 -9.84 -16.34
C CYS A 327 12.75 -8.88 -16.24
N PHE A 328 13.98 -9.41 -16.21
CA PHE A 328 15.17 -8.59 -16.07
C PHE A 328 15.38 -7.64 -17.26
N THR A 329 15.33 -8.16 -18.49
CA THR A 329 15.53 -7.35 -19.71
C THR A 329 14.45 -6.28 -19.87
N SER A 330 13.20 -6.57 -19.50
CA SER A 330 12.13 -5.57 -19.41
C SER A 330 12.44 -4.48 -18.38
N ASP A 331 12.90 -4.86 -17.19
CA ASP A 331 13.19 -3.92 -16.10
C ASP A 331 14.37 -2.99 -16.41
N VAL A 332 15.37 -3.45 -17.18
CA VAL A 332 16.50 -2.63 -17.65
C VAL A 332 16.23 -1.94 -18.99
N GLY A 333 15.01 -2.03 -19.53
CA GLY A 333 14.59 -1.32 -20.75
C GLY A 333 15.17 -1.87 -22.05
N ARG A 334 15.69 -3.10 -22.06
CA ARG A 334 16.20 -3.80 -23.25
C ARG A 334 15.08 -4.51 -23.99
N PHE A 335 14.14 -3.72 -24.51
CA PHE A 335 12.96 -4.22 -25.22
C PHE A 335 13.30 -4.86 -26.57
N ASP A 336 14.45 -4.52 -27.15
CA ASP A 336 15.05 -5.24 -28.28
C ASP A 336 15.24 -6.73 -27.94
N LEU A 337 15.87 -7.02 -26.80
CA LEU A 337 16.12 -8.39 -26.35
C LEU A 337 14.84 -9.13 -25.97
N VAL A 338 13.88 -8.43 -25.37
CA VAL A 338 12.57 -9.01 -25.07
C VAL A 338 11.83 -9.37 -26.37
N ASN A 339 11.87 -8.48 -27.37
CA ASN A 339 11.27 -8.74 -28.67
C ASN A 339 11.85 -10.00 -29.29
N ASP A 340 13.17 -10.07 -29.41
CA ASP A 340 13.86 -11.19 -30.06
C ASP A 340 13.54 -12.51 -29.33
N CYS A 341 13.56 -12.48 -28.00
CA CYS A 341 13.18 -13.64 -27.18
C CYS A 341 11.74 -14.09 -27.46
N ILE A 342 10.79 -13.16 -27.62
CA ILE A 342 9.39 -13.53 -27.91
C ILE A 342 9.23 -14.05 -29.33
N THR A 343 9.83 -13.39 -30.32
CA THR A 343 9.63 -13.72 -31.74
C THR A 343 10.36 -14.99 -32.15
N ASP A 344 11.50 -15.29 -31.52
CA ASP A 344 12.30 -16.48 -31.85
C ASP A 344 11.80 -17.75 -31.15
N SER A 345 10.88 -17.60 -30.18
CA SER A 345 10.38 -18.70 -29.37
C SER A 345 9.14 -19.36 -29.97
N SER A 346 9.00 -20.67 -29.78
CA SER A 346 7.75 -21.34 -30.13
C SER A 346 6.62 -20.92 -29.19
N LYS A 347 5.38 -21.05 -29.67
CA LYS A 347 4.19 -20.76 -28.86
C LYS A 347 4.13 -21.62 -27.59
N GLU A 348 4.51 -22.90 -27.69
CA GLU A 348 4.52 -23.84 -26.56
C GLU A 348 5.57 -23.44 -25.51
N GLU A 349 6.72 -22.96 -25.95
CA GLU A 349 7.78 -22.47 -25.07
C GLU A 349 7.33 -21.20 -24.33
N LEU A 350 6.79 -20.22 -25.05
CA LEU A 350 6.24 -19.00 -24.45
C LEU A 350 5.13 -19.31 -23.46
N THR A 351 4.21 -20.21 -23.80
CA THR A 351 3.11 -20.58 -22.91
C THR A 351 3.63 -21.18 -21.60
N ARG A 352 4.66 -22.04 -21.67
CA ARG A 352 5.26 -22.66 -20.48
C ARG A 352 6.01 -21.65 -19.63
N SER A 353 6.83 -20.81 -20.26
CA SER A 353 7.67 -19.83 -19.56
C SER A 353 6.85 -18.71 -18.92
N LEU A 354 5.83 -18.21 -19.63
CA LEU A 354 5.00 -17.11 -19.14
C LEU A 354 3.94 -17.54 -18.11
N ALA A 355 3.72 -18.85 -17.92
CA ALA A 355 2.80 -19.36 -16.89
C ALA A 355 3.18 -18.95 -15.46
N TYR A 356 4.46 -18.64 -15.23
CA TYR A 356 4.97 -18.17 -13.94
C TYR A 356 4.83 -16.64 -13.76
N LEU A 357 4.43 -15.93 -14.80
CA LEU A 357 4.25 -14.48 -14.77
C LEU A 357 2.78 -14.11 -14.57
N THR A 358 2.53 -12.96 -13.96
CA THR A 358 1.17 -12.48 -13.76
C THR A 358 0.59 -11.95 -15.08
N ASN A 359 -0.70 -12.20 -15.32
CA ASN A 359 -1.38 -11.67 -16.50
C ASN A 359 -1.38 -10.13 -16.55
N SER A 360 -1.27 -9.42 -15.42
CA SER A 360 -1.11 -7.96 -15.39
C SER A 360 0.27 -7.52 -15.91
N PHE A 361 1.33 -8.23 -15.54
CA PHE A 361 2.68 -8.00 -16.06
C PHE A 361 2.72 -8.17 -17.57
N ILE A 362 2.22 -9.30 -18.11
CA ILE A 362 2.24 -9.60 -19.55
C ILE A 362 1.48 -8.53 -20.36
N ARG A 363 0.33 -8.04 -19.86
CA ARG A 363 -0.41 -6.94 -20.51
C ARG A 363 0.38 -5.63 -20.55
N THR A 364 1.07 -5.33 -19.45
CA THR A 364 1.91 -4.14 -19.35
C THR A 364 3.06 -4.26 -20.34
N LEU A 365 3.78 -5.38 -20.31
CA LEU A 365 4.89 -5.67 -21.22
C LEU A 365 4.47 -5.57 -22.70
N SER A 366 3.36 -6.21 -23.08
CA SER A 366 2.80 -6.12 -24.43
C SER A 366 2.54 -4.68 -24.87
N SER A 367 1.97 -3.85 -24.00
CA SER A 367 1.71 -2.44 -24.31
C SER A 367 2.99 -1.63 -24.45
N THR A 368 3.99 -1.93 -23.63
CA THR A 368 5.31 -1.30 -23.68
C THR A 368 6.06 -1.68 -24.95
N LEU A 369 6.06 -2.96 -25.34
CA LEU A 369 6.65 -3.44 -26.58
C LEU A 369 6.07 -2.74 -27.81
N TYR A 370 4.73 -2.64 -27.88
CA TYR A 370 4.06 -1.94 -28.98
C TYR A 370 4.48 -0.46 -29.07
N LYS A 371 4.56 0.25 -27.93
CA LYS A 371 5.03 1.65 -27.87
C LYS A 371 6.47 1.82 -28.36
N HIS A 372 7.30 0.79 -28.26
CA HIS A 372 8.68 0.79 -28.75
C HIS A 372 8.83 0.23 -30.18
N GLY A 373 7.72 0.01 -30.89
CA GLY A 373 7.73 -0.45 -32.29
C GLY A 373 7.74 -1.98 -32.46
N TYR A 374 7.72 -2.76 -31.37
CA TYR A 374 7.74 -4.22 -31.41
C TYR A 374 6.33 -4.81 -31.50
N ALA A 375 5.64 -4.51 -32.60
CA ALA A 375 4.23 -4.85 -32.81
C ALA A 375 3.96 -6.37 -32.85
N LEU A 376 4.86 -7.16 -33.45
CA LEU A 376 4.72 -8.62 -33.52
C LEU A 376 4.75 -9.26 -32.11
N ALA A 377 5.81 -9.00 -31.34
CA ALA A 377 5.93 -9.51 -29.97
C ALA A 377 4.75 -9.06 -29.09
N ALA A 378 4.35 -7.78 -29.19
CA ALA A 378 3.20 -7.26 -28.48
C ALA A 378 1.90 -8.00 -28.81
N THR A 379 1.69 -8.36 -30.09
CA THR A 379 0.52 -9.10 -30.56
C THR A 379 0.53 -10.54 -30.07
N LEU A 380 1.68 -11.23 -30.14
CA LEU A 380 1.83 -12.60 -29.66
C LEU A 380 1.49 -12.72 -28.18
N LEU A 381 2.00 -11.81 -27.33
CA LEU A 381 1.67 -11.79 -25.89
C LEU A 381 0.16 -11.61 -25.63
N ARG A 382 -0.53 -10.78 -26.41
CA ARG A 382 -1.99 -10.61 -26.28
C ARG A 382 -2.75 -11.86 -26.69
N ARG A 383 -2.35 -12.51 -27.78
CA ARG A 383 -2.95 -13.76 -28.22
C ARG A 383 -2.76 -14.88 -27.19
N LEU A 384 -1.58 -14.96 -26.55
CA LEU A 384 -1.33 -15.88 -25.44
C LEU A 384 -2.28 -15.63 -24.25
N LEU A 385 -2.49 -14.37 -23.86
CA LEU A 385 -3.44 -14.02 -22.80
C LEU A 385 -4.89 -14.38 -23.15
N VAL A 386 -5.28 -14.21 -24.41
CA VAL A 386 -6.62 -14.63 -24.88
C VAL A 386 -6.79 -16.13 -24.70
N GLU A 387 -5.82 -16.91 -25.15
CA GLU A 387 -5.87 -18.37 -25.09
C GLU A 387 -5.83 -18.89 -23.65
N ASP A 388 -4.98 -18.33 -22.79
CA ASP A 388 -4.96 -18.65 -21.35
C ASP A 388 -6.35 -18.42 -20.71
N ALA A 389 -6.94 -17.24 -20.90
CA ALA A 389 -8.25 -16.90 -20.36
C ALA A 389 -9.37 -17.84 -20.87
N ILE A 390 -9.29 -18.26 -22.14
CA ILE A 390 -10.24 -19.19 -22.74
C ILE A 390 -10.05 -20.62 -22.18
N ASN A 391 -8.80 -21.06 -22.04
CA ASN A 391 -8.44 -22.40 -21.58
C ASN A 391 -8.77 -22.65 -20.11
N GLN A 392 -8.72 -21.62 -19.25
CA GLN A 392 -9.16 -21.72 -17.85
C GLN A 392 -10.66 -22.06 -17.70
N ALA A 393 -11.45 -22.00 -18.77
CA ALA A 393 -12.86 -22.41 -18.83
C ALA A 393 -13.78 -21.73 -17.78
N LYS A 394 -13.39 -20.55 -17.30
CA LYS A 394 -14.17 -19.74 -16.36
C LYS A 394 -14.75 -18.53 -17.08
N SER A 395 -16.06 -18.51 -17.24
CA SER A 395 -16.79 -17.46 -17.98
C SER A 395 -16.51 -16.04 -17.48
N LYS A 396 -16.21 -15.87 -16.19
CA LYS A 396 -15.83 -14.59 -15.59
C LYS A 396 -14.58 -13.93 -16.21
N TYR A 397 -13.75 -14.69 -16.94
CA TYR A 397 -12.54 -14.17 -17.57
C TYR A 397 -12.70 -13.83 -19.06
N TYR A 398 -13.85 -14.13 -19.68
CA TYR A 398 -14.05 -13.90 -21.12
C TYR A 398 -14.10 -12.41 -21.50
N SER A 399 -14.49 -11.52 -20.59
CA SER A 399 -14.41 -10.07 -20.81
C SER A 399 -12.95 -9.58 -20.96
N TYR A 400 -12.01 -10.19 -20.23
CA TYR A 400 -10.58 -9.94 -20.38
C TYR A 400 -10.07 -10.51 -21.69
N ALA A 401 -10.44 -11.74 -22.04
CA ALA A 401 -10.09 -12.33 -23.35
C ALA A 401 -10.53 -11.45 -24.52
N ALA A 402 -11.76 -10.92 -24.49
CA ALA A 402 -12.24 -10.03 -25.53
C ALA A 402 -11.49 -8.68 -25.57
N SER A 403 -11.08 -8.16 -24.42
CA SER A 403 -10.29 -6.92 -24.35
C SER A 403 -8.84 -7.13 -24.83
N ASP A 404 -8.23 -8.26 -24.48
CA ASP A 404 -6.89 -8.64 -24.94
C ASP A 404 -6.88 -8.94 -26.44
N MET A 405 -7.93 -9.57 -26.97
CA MET A 405 -8.08 -9.81 -28.42
C MET A 405 -8.21 -8.49 -29.18
N LYS A 406 -9.03 -7.55 -28.70
CA LYS A 406 -9.10 -6.22 -29.31
C LYS A 406 -7.70 -5.58 -29.42
N LYS A 407 -6.91 -5.64 -28.35
CA LYS A 407 -5.53 -5.14 -28.37
C LYS A 407 -4.62 -5.91 -29.31
N ALA A 408 -4.74 -7.23 -29.42
CA ALA A 408 -4.00 -8.01 -30.39
C ALA A 408 -4.31 -7.54 -31.83
N ILE A 409 -5.58 -7.25 -32.12
CA ILE A 409 -6.02 -6.74 -33.42
C ILE A 409 -5.43 -5.36 -33.68
N ASP A 410 -5.61 -4.42 -32.73
CA ASP A 410 -5.08 -3.05 -32.80
C ASP A 410 -3.54 -3.06 -33.03
N TYR A 411 -2.81 -4.01 -32.44
CA TYR A 411 -1.34 -4.10 -32.59
C TYR A 411 -0.89 -4.79 -33.88
N SER A 412 -1.75 -5.63 -34.46
CA SER A 412 -1.45 -6.38 -35.69
C SER A 412 -1.70 -5.60 -36.98
N GLU A 413 -2.11 -4.33 -36.88
CA GLU A 413 -2.65 -3.56 -37.99
C GLU A 413 -1.74 -3.51 -39.23
N ASP A 414 -0.43 -3.37 -39.03
CA ASP A 414 0.56 -3.24 -40.11
C ASP A 414 1.47 -4.47 -40.23
N LEU A 415 1.11 -5.59 -39.60
CA LEU A 415 1.90 -6.81 -39.64
C LEU A 415 1.57 -7.65 -40.87
N GLU A 416 2.61 -8.09 -41.58
CA GLU A 416 2.48 -9.06 -42.67
C GLU A 416 2.30 -10.49 -42.12
N GLU A 417 1.49 -11.29 -42.80
CA GLU A 417 1.34 -12.72 -42.47
C GLU A 417 2.63 -13.48 -42.77
N GLY A 418 3.00 -14.41 -41.89
CA GLY A 418 4.19 -15.23 -42.05
C GLY A 418 4.09 -16.59 -41.36
N PRO A 419 5.09 -17.47 -41.52
CA PRO A 419 5.04 -18.83 -40.98
C PRO A 419 4.81 -18.92 -39.46
N GLN A 420 5.25 -17.91 -38.72
CA GLN A 420 5.12 -17.82 -37.25
C GLN A 420 3.99 -16.86 -36.81
N PHE A 421 3.31 -16.19 -37.75
CA PHE A 421 2.25 -15.22 -37.47
C PHE A 421 1.07 -15.39 -38.42
N LEU A 422 0.00 -16.01 -37.91
CA LEU A 422 -1.27 -16.06 -38.60
C LEU A 422 -1.90 -14.66 -38.63
N GLY A 423 -2.39 -14.24 -39.80
CA GLY A 423 -3.18 -13.01 -39.88
C GLY A 423 -4.43 -13.08 -39.03
N THR A 424 -4.97 -11.91 -38.71
CA THR A 424 -6.04 -11.76 -37.70
C THR A 424 -7.30 -12.56 -38.02
N GLU A 425 -7.76 -12.59 -39.27
CA GLU A 425 -8.93 -13.39 -39.64
C GLU A 425 -8.66 -14.89 -39.50
N SER A 426 -7.53 -15.37 -40.02
CA SER A 426 -7.11 -16.78 -39.93
C SER A 426 -6.96 -17.23 -38.47
N TYR A 427 -6.32 -16.40 -37.63
CA TYR A 427 -6.19 -16.66 -36.21
C TYR A 427 -7.53 -16.76 -35.49
N LEU A 428 -8.43 -15.81 -35.73
CA LEU A 428 -9.78 -15.84 -35.14
C LEU A 428 -10.55 -17.07 -35.59
N ARG A 429 -10.42 -17.50 -36.86
CA ARG A 429 -11.12 -18.69 -37.40
C ARG A 429 -10.65 -19.95 -36.69
N THR A 430 -9.34 -20.14 -36.54
CA THR A 430 -8.76 -21.25 -35.78
C THR A 430 -9.22 -21.22 -34.32
N LEU A 431 -9.21 -20.06 -33.67
CA LEU A 431 -9.66 -19.91 -32.29
C LEU A 431 -11.16 -20.26 -32.15
N TYR A 432 -11.99 -19.87 -33.12
CA TYR A 432 -13.40 -20.21 -33.15
C TYR A 432 -13.63 -21.72 -33.32
N GLU A 433 -12.95 -22.36 -34.24
CA GLU A 433 -13.08 -23.80 -34.47
C GLU A 433 -12.76 -24.61 -33.21
N GLN A 434 -11.71 -24.21 -32.47
CA GLN A 434 -11.29 -24.84 -31.21
C GLN A 434 -12.28 -24.60 -30.07
N HIS A 435 -12.96 -23.45 -30.05
CA HIS A 435 -13.72 -22.99 -28.89
C HIS A 435 -15.19 -22.63 -29.16
N LYS A 436 -15.76 -23.05 -30.29
CA LYS A 436 -17.16 -22.74 -30.69
C LYS A 436 -18.23 -23.04 -29.65
N ARG A 437 -17.98 -24.01 -28.75
CA ARG A 437 -18.91 -24.39 -27.67
C ARG A 437 -18.96 -23.40 -26.50
N LYS A 438 -18.04 -22.44 -26.40
CA LYS A 438 -18.02 -21.41 -25.36
C LYS A 438 -18.97 -20.27 -25.72
N THR A 439 -20.28 -20.53 -25.66
CA THR A 439 -21.35 -19.63 -26.13
C THR A 439 -21.38 -18.26 -25.45
N SER A 440 -20.83 -18.12 -24.24
CA SER A 440 -20.72 -16.82 -23.53
C SER A 440 -19.48 -16.00 -23.91
N LEU A 441 -18.50 -16.56 -24.62
CA LEU A 441 -17.29 -15.85 -25.07
C LEU A 441 -17.58 -15.00 -26.31
N TRP A 442 -18.21 -15.60 -27.31
CA TRP A 442 -18.35 -15.03 -28.65
C TRP A 442 -19.18 -13.73 -28.72
N PRO A 443 -20.28 -13.58 -27.95
CA PRO A 443 -20.98 -12.30 -27.87
C PRO A 443 -20.10 -11.17 -27.35
N LEU A 444 -19.28 -11.42 -26.33
CA LEU A 444 -18.35 -10.43 -25.76
C LEU A 444 -17.24 -10.04 -26.76
N MET A 445 -16.75 -11.02 -27.53
CA MET A 445 -15.79 -10.77 -28.62
C MET A 445 -16.39 -9.88 -29.70
N ALA A 446 -17.60 -10.19 -30.18
CA ALA A 446 -18.29 -9.40 -31.20
C ALA A 446 -18.65 -7.99 -30.72
N GLU A 447 -19.01 -7.83 -29.44
CA GLU A 447 -19.28 -6.51 -28.84
C GLU A 447 -18.04 -5.61 -28.80
N LYS A 448 -16.87 -6.18 -28.44
CA LYS A 448 -15.63 -5.39 -28.27
C LYS A 448 -14.83 -5.19 -29.57
N ILE A 449 -14.97 -6.09 -30.54
CA ILE A 449 -14.15 -6.09 -31.75
C ILE A 449 -14.99 -5.60 -32.93
N GLN A 450 -14.71 -4.39 -33.37
CA GLN A 450 -15.41 -3.80 -34.50
C GLN A 450 -15.16 -4.61 -35.78
N GLY A 451 -16.23 -4.93 -36.50
CA GLY A 451 -16.18 -5.70 -37.74
C GLY A 451 -16.08 -7.21 -37.56
N LEU A 452 -16.07 -7.72 -36.33
CA LEU A 452 -16.24 -9.14 -36.04
C LEU A 452 -17.72 -9.52 -36.03
N SER A 453 -18.08 -10.54 -36.78
CA SER A 453 -19.41 -11.15 -36.79
C SER A 453 -19.30 -12.66 -36.55
N VAL A 454 -20.22 -13.19 -35.72
CA VAL A 454 -20.30 -14.60 -35.37
C VAL A 454 -21.67 -15.12 -35.78
N GLY A 455 -21.72 -16.09 -36.69
CA GLY A 455 -22.94 -16.64 -37.26
C GLY A 455 -22.96 -18.17 -37.29
N LYS A 456 -24.01 -18.73 -37.88
CA LYS A 456 -24.17 -20.20 -38.02
C LYS A 456 -23.09 -20.82 -38.90
N ASP A 457 -22.57 -20.06 -39.87
CA ASP A 457 -21.55 -20.50 -40.83
C ASP A 457 -20.10 -20.24 -40.36
N GLY A 458 -19.92 -19.82 -39.11
CA GLY A 458 -18.61 -19.53 -38.51
C GLY A 458 -18.45 -18.04 -38.17
N ILE A 459 -17.20 -17.57 -38.19
CA ILE A 459 -16.88 -16.17 -37.94
C ILE A 459 -16.41 -15.47 -39.23
N CYS A 460 -16.69 -14.18 -39.33
CA CYS A 460 -16.15 -13.30 -40.35
C CYS A 460 -15.65 -12.03 -39.68
N TYR A 461 -14.41 -11.65 -39.98
CA TYR A 461 -13.82 -10.40 -39.54
C TYR A 461 -13.57 -9.53 -40.76
N LYS A 462 -14.24 -8.38 -40.83
CA LYS A 462 -13.95 -7.35 -41.82
C LYS A 462 -13.31 -6.19 -41.11
N ARG A 463 -12.09 -5.84 -41.50
CA ARG A 463 -11.42 -4.67 -40.98
C ARG A 463 -12.27 -3.44 -41.31
N SER A 464 -12.61 -2.67 -40.29
CA SER A 464 -13.30 -1.40 -40.52
C SER A 464 -12.26 -0.45 -41.10
N GLN A 465 -12.47 0.03 -42.32
CA GLN A 465 -11.70 1.17 -42.83
C GLN A 465 -12.05 2.36 -41.93
N ALA A 466 -11.04 2.94 -41.29
CA ALA A 466 -11.18 4.23 -40.61
C ALA A 466 -11.34 5.35 -41.64
#